data_AF-A0A327R1K8-F1
#
_entry.id   AF-A0A327R1K8-F1
#
_cell.length_a   1.000
_cell.length_b   1.000
_cell.length_c   1.000
_cell.angle_alpha   90.00
_cell.angle_beta   90.00
_cell.angle_gamma   90.00
#
_symmetry.space_group_name_H-M   'P 1'
#
loop_
_entity.id
_entity.type
_entity.pdbx_description
1 polymer ?
#
loop_
_entity_poly.entity_id
_entity_poly.type
_entity_poly.pdbx_seq_one_letter_code
_entity_poly.pdbx_strand_id
1 'polypeptide(L)'
;MGKEFVYDQGAFRSLLEDLLFTYASEQGKQWLDGKLGQYAAQFVKSQFNATFSAIPRFVGKQVITLSTQEAEKLDALVPGFSALPLSIDRLARTWWILQVPTNNEDQYITTIEPLFLAAEMNELVTLYRALPLLAFPSHWTHLTSEGIRSNIASVQDAVMLQNPYPASYLNENAWNQLVLKAIFTNKPVHQIIGLDERANASLALVLSDYAHERWAAGRTVDPMLWRLVGPFINEKNLPDITRVLQAENNVEREAAALACAAADYPPAKTLLQQSNLAQAVENGSLTWNTVASRLI
;
A
#
# COMPACT_ATOMS: atom_id res chain seq x y z
N MET A 1 14.97 12.62 19.08
CA MET A 1 14.42 11.30 19.48
C MET A 1 13.15 11.10 18.68
N GLY A 2 13.21 10.32 17.60
CA GLY A 2 12.02 9.99 16.81
C GLY A 2 11.03 9.21 17.69
N LYS A 3 9.73 9.40 17.47
CA LYS A 3 8.74 8.55 18.13
C LYS A 3 8.94 7.11 17.67
N GLU A 4 9.00 6.21 18.64
CA GLU A 4 9.16 4.77 18.42
C GLU A 4 8.05 4.21 17.54
N PHE A 5 6.79 4.56 17.82
CA PHE A 5 5.62 4.27 17.01
C PHE A 5 4.89 5.57 16.62
N VAL A 6 4.21 5.56 15.48
CA VAL A 6 3.36 6.68 15.01
C VAL A 6 1.87 6.53 15.31
N TYR A 7 1.52 5.52 16.10
CA TYR A 7 0.16 5.18 16.53
C TYR A 7 0.17 4.70 17.99
N ASP A 8 -1.01 4.52 18.59
CA ASP A 8 -1.13 3.92 19.92
C ASP A 8 -0.88 2.41 19.85
N GLN A 9 0.38 2.02 20.02
CA GLN A 9 0.81 0.63 19.92
C GLN A 9 0.18 -0.27 20.99
N GLY A 10 -0.03 0.24 22.20
CA GLY A 10 -0.64 -0.52 23.29
C GLY A 10 -2.08 -0.88 22.97
N ALA A 11 -2.87 0.12 22.56
CA ALA A 11 -4.26 -0.08 22.15
C ALA A 11 -4.37 -1.01 20.94
N PHE A 12 -3.52 -0.82 19.93
CA PHE A 12 -3.56 -1.65 18.72
C PHE A 12 -3.18 -3.10 19.02
N ARG A 13 -2.12 -3.34 19.81
CA ARG A 13 -1.72 -4.70 20.19
C ARG A 13 -2.83 -5.41 20.96
N SER A 14 -3.49 -4.72 21.90
CA SER A 14 -4.63 -5.26 22.66
C SER A 14 -5.79 -5.64 21.73
N LEU A 15 -6.17 -4.75 20.81
CA LEU A 15 -7.23 -5.02 19.84
C LEU A 15 -6.88 -6.20 18.92
N LEU A 16 -5.62 -6.28 18.49
CA LEU A 16 -5.14 -7.35 17.63
C LEU A 16 -5.17 -8.71 18.34
N GLU A 17 -4.86 -8.73 19.64
CA GLU A 17 -4.97 -9.90 20.51
C GLU A 17 -6.42 -10.34 20.72
N ASP A 18 -7.33 -9.42 21.02
CA ASP A 18 -8.77 -9.70 21.15
C ASP A 18 -9.35 -10.32 19.88
N LEU A 19 -8.99 -9.77 18.71
CA LEU A 19 -9.37 -10.32 17.41
C LEU A 19 -8.76 -11.71 17.21
N LEU A 20 -7.46 -11.86 17.44
CA LEU A 20 -6.77 -13.14 17.28
C LEU A 20 -7.42 -14.23 18.12
N PHE A 21 -7.74 -13.94 19.39
CA PHE A 21 -8.38 -14.90 20.29
C PHE A 21 -9.89 -15.04 20.09
N THR A 22 -10.52 -14.18 19.32
CA THR A 22 -11.88 -14.39 18.84
C THR A 22 -11.91 -15.42 17.71
N TYR A 23 -10.98 -15.33 16.75
CA TYR A 23 -11.00 -16.16 15.52
C TYR A 23 -10.10 -17.40 15.57
N ALA A 24 -9.13 -17.48 16.47
CA ALA A 24 -8.26 -18.66 16.60
C ALA A 24 -8.98 -19.84 17.26
N SER A 25 -8.56 -21.06 16.94
CA SER A 25 -8.97 -22.26 17.66
C SER A 25 -8.38 -22.28 19.08
N GLU A 26 -9.03 -22.96 20.03
CA GLU A 26 -8.49 -23.11 21.39
C GLU A 26 -7.06 -23.67 21.42
N GLN A 27 -6.77 -24.64 20.54
CA GLN A 27 -5.41 -25.17 20.38
C GLN A 27 -4.41 -24.08 19.92
N GLY A 28 -4.82 -23.23 18.97
CA GLY A 28 -4.01 -22.12 18.49
C GLY A 28 -3.72 -21.11 19.59
N LYS A 29 -4.75 -20.72 20.38
CA LYS A 29 -4.62 -19.79 21.51
C LYS A 29 -3.64 -20.32 22.56
N GLN A 30 -3.86 -21.55 23.04
CA GLN A 30 -2.99 -22.19 24.02
C GLN A 30 -1.54 -22.29 23.55
N TRP A 31 -1.32 -22.57 22.26
CA TRP A 31 0.02 -22.63 21.69
C TRP A 31 0.69 -21.25 21.65
N LEU A 32 -0.02 -20.20 21.23
CA LEU A 32 0.48 -18.83 21.21
C LEU A 32 0.80 -18.31 22.62
N ASP A 33 -0.09 -18.53 23.59
CA ASP A 33 0.13 -18.16 24.99
C ASP A 33 1.36 -18.86 25.57
N GLY A 34 1.50 -20.17 25.30
CA GLY A 34 2.67 -20.93 25.72
C GLY A 34 3.97 -20.37 25.12
N LYS A 35 3.93 -19.90 23.86
CA LYS A 35 5.09 -19.27 23.22
C LYS A 35 5.39 -17.88 23.75
N LEU A 36 4.36 -17.09 24.06
CA LEU A 36 4.53 -15.79 24.69
C LEU A 36 5.12 -15.92 26.10
N GLY A 37 4.68 -16.90 26.88
CA GLY A 37 5.25 -17.19 28.20
C GLY A 37 6.73 -17.57 28.14
N GLN A 38 7.12 -18.43 27.19
CA GLN A 38 8.53 -18.80 26.95
C GLN A 38 9.36 -17.57 26.57
N TYR A 39 8.83 -16.74 25.68
CA TYR A 39 9.45 -15.50 25.23
C TYR A 39 9.65 -14.49 26.37
N ALA A 40 8.63 -14.28 27.20
CA ALA A 40 8.66 -13.36 28.33
C ALA A 40 9.65 -13.81 29.41
N ALA A 41 9.82 -15.12 29.62
CA ALA A 41 10.80 -15.66 30.54
C ALA A 41 12.25 -15.48 30.03
N GLN A 42 12.48 -15.71 28.74
CA GLN A 42 13.79 -15.53 28.12
C GLN A 42 13.67 -15.26 26.62
N PHE A 43 14.17 -14.10 26.19
CA PHE A 43 14.25 -13.78 24.77
C PHE A 43 15.39 -14.58 24.10
N VAL A 44 15.01 -15.47 23.18
CA VAL A 44 15.95 -16.18 22.29
C VAL A 44 15.54 -15.96 20.84
N LYS A 45 16.33 -15.17 20.11
CA LYS A 45 16.05 -14.76 18.72
C LYS A 45 15.76 -15.94 17.78
N SER A 46 16.52 -17.03 17.86
CA SER A 46 16.29 -18.21 17.01
C SER A 46 14.93 -18.87 17.28
N GLN A 47 14.48 -18.89 18.54
CA GLN A 47 13.16 -19.40 18.92
C GLN A 47 12.04 -18.45 18.48
N PHE A 48 12.27 -17.14 18.54
CA PHE A 48 11.33 -16.14 18.04
C PHE A 48 11.07 -16.33 16.54
N ASN A 49 12.14 -16.44 15.74
CA ASN A 49 12.06 -16.68 14.29
C ASN A 49 11.40 -18.03 13.98
N ALA A 50 11.79 -19.10 14.69
CA ALA A 50 11.17 -20.42 14.52
C ALA A 50 9.68 -20.41 14.85
N THR A 51 9.26 -19.64 15.86
CA THR A 51 7.86 -19.46 16.22
C THR A 51 7.10 -18.74 15.12
N PHE A 52 7.64 -17.62 14.62
CA PHE A 52 7.06 -16.86 13.50
C PHE A 52 6.77 -17.74 12.29
N SER A 53 7.72 -18.61 11.92
CA SER A 53 7.54 -19.54 10.80
C SER A 53 6.59 -20.70 11.10
N ALA A 54 6.51 -21.13 12.36
CA ALA A 54 5.66 -22.25 12.76
C ALA A 54 4.18 -21.88 12.94
N ILE A 55 3.85 -20.60 13.17
CA ILE A 55 2.48 -20.11 13.46
C ILE A 55 1.39 -20.80 12.61
N PRO A 56 1.46 -20.83 11.26
CA PRO A 56 0.36 -21.37 10.45
C PRO A 56 0.05 -22.85 10.71
N ARG A 57 1.00 -23.62 11.27
CA ARG A 57 0.81 -25.04 11.61
C ARG A 57 -0.08 -25.24 12.84
N PHE A 58 -0.21 -24.22 13.68
CA PHE A 58 -0.93 -24.28 14.95
C PHE A 58 -2.22 -23.45 14.93
N VAL A 59 -2.22 -22.30 14.24
CA VAL A 59 -3.39 -21.41 14.18
C VAL A 59 -4.27 -21.63 12.95
N GLY A 60 -3.75 -22.29 11.91
CA GLY A 60 -4.42 -22.45 10.62
C GLY A 60 -4.12 -21.30 9.65
N LYS A 61 -4.86 -21.23 8.54
CA LYS A 61 -4.71 -20.21 7.47
C LYS A 61 -6.05 -19.68 6.97
N GLN A 62 -7.13 -19.90 7.73
CA GLN A 62 -8.46 -19.46 7.35
C GLN A 62 -8.48 -17.93 7.19
N VAL A 63 -9.15 -17.48 6.13
CA VAL A 63 -9.47 -16.06 5.94
C VAL A 63 -10.47 -15.68 7.02
N ILE A 64 -10.22 -14.56 7.68
CA ILE A 64 -11.14 -13.99 8.66
C ILE A 64 -11.93 -12.87 8.02
N THR A 65 -13.23 -12.81 8.33
CA THR A 65 -14.11 -11.71 7.94
C THR A 65 -14.36 -10.88 9.18
N LEU A 66 -13.72 -9.71 9.24
CA LEU A 66 -13.96 -8.74 10.28
C LEU A 66 -15.37 -8.16 10.11
N SER A 67 -16.06 -7.94 11.22
CA SER A 67 -17.25 -7.10 11.24
C SER A 67 -16.87 -5.65 10.92
N THR A 68 -17.84 -4.86 10.44
CA THR A 68 -17.65 -3.43 10.16
C THR A 68 -17.06 -2.69 11.37
N GLN A 69 -17.54 -2.99 12.58
CA GLN A 69 -17.07 -2.35 13.80
C GLN A 69 -15.61 -2.72 14.14
N GLU A 70 -15.19 -3.96 13.89
CA GLU A 70 -13.80 -4.38 14.11
C GLU A 70 -12.85 -3.71 13.11
N ALA A 71 -13.26 -3.64 11.85
CA ALA A 71 -12.52 -2.95 10.80
C ALA A 71 -12.35 -1.45 11.13
N GLU A 72 -13.44 -0.77 11.51
CA GLU A 72 -13.42 0.64 11.93
C GLU A 72 -12.49 0.90 13.11
N LYS A 73 -12.47 0.00 14.12
CA LYS A 73 -11.56 0.11 15.27
C LYS A 73 -10.09 -0.02 14.87
N LEU A 74 -9.76 -0.94 13.97
CA LEU A 74 -8.40 -1.11 13.46
C LEU A 74 -7.96 0.13 12.67
N ASP A 75 -8.81 0.61 11.76
CA ASP A 75 -8.50 1.76 10.91
C ASP A 75 -8.43 3.07 11.71
N ALA A 76 -9.17 3.20 12.80
CA ALA A 76 -9.07 4.33 13.71
C ALA A 76 -7.70 4.43 14.39
N LEU A 77 -7.02 3.30 14.59
CA LEU A 77 -5.67 3.25 15.17
C LEU A 77 -4.58 3.33 14.11
N VAL A 78 -4.74 2.57 13.02
CA VAL A 78 -3.81 2.51 11.90
C VAL A 78 -4.60 2.53 10.59
N PRO A 79 -4.79 3.71 9.98
CA PRO A 79 -5.61 3.86 8.78
C PRO A 79 -5.21 2.92 7.64
N GLY A 80 -6.18 2.20 7.09
CA GLY A 80 -6.02 1.29 5.94
C GLY A 80 -5.56 -0.12 6.29
N PHE A 81 -5.30 -0.43 7.57
CA PHE A 81 -4.85 -1.76 7.97
C PHE A 81 -5.91 -2.86 7.72
N SER A 82 -7.20 -2.53 7.85
CA SER A 82 -8.29 -3.50 7.72
C SER A 82 -8.76 -3.77 6.29
N ALA A 83 -8.25 -3.02 5.30
CA ALA A 83 -8.85 -2.94 3.98
C ALA A 83 -8.51 -4.12 3.04
N LEU A 84 -7.55 -4.98 3.43
CA LEU A 84 -7.18 -6.19 2.67
C LEU A 84 -7.61 -7.49 3.38
N PRO A 85 -7.88 -8.57 2.62
CA PRO A 85 -8.15 -9.89 3.19
C PRO A 85 -7.06 -10.30 4.17
N LEU A 86 -7.50 -10.64 5.37
CA LEU A 86 -6.66 -11.06 6.49
C LEU A 86 -6.90 -12.55 6.74
N SER A 87 -5.83 -13.30 6.96
CA SER A 87 -5.91 -14.68 7.42
C SER A 87 -5.41 -14.77 8.85
N ILE A 88 -5.88 -15.78 9.59
CA ILE A 88 -5.55 -15.92 11.00
C ILE A 88 -4.03 -16.03 11.25
N ASP A 89 -3.27 -16.66 10.35
CA ASP A 89 -1.83 -16.79 10.48
C ASP A 89 -1.11 -15.46 10.30
N ARG A 90 -1.61 -14.61 9.39
CA ARG A 90 -1.06 -13.26 9.19
C ARG A 90 -1.37 -12.38 10.39
N LEU A 91 -2.59 -12.47 10.93
CA LEU A 91 -2.97 -11.77 12.16
C LEU A 91 -2.07 -12.20 13.33
N ALA A 92 -1.89 -13.50 13.54
CA ALA A 92 -1.03 -14.05 14.58
C ALA A 92 0.45 -13.67 14.40
N ARG A 93 0.97 -13.69 13.16
CA ARG A 93 2.33 -13.27 12.84
C ARG A 93 2.56 -11.78 13.10
N THR A 94 1.61 -10.93 12.73
CA THR A 94 1.65 -9.49 13.04
C THR A 94 1.63 -9.27 14.55
N TRP A 95 0.72 -9.95 15.27
CA TRP A 95 0.68 -9.90 16.75
C TRP A 95 1.99 -10.35 17.37
N TRP A 96 2.62 -11.40 16.85
CA TRP A 96 3.90 -11.92 17.33
C TRP A 96 5.05 -10.92 17.13
N ILE A 97 5.10 -10.24 15.98
CA ILE A 97 6.08 -9.18 15.72
C ILE A 97 5.94 -8.02 16.71
N LEU A 98 4.71 -7.67 17.10
CA LEU A 98 4.44 -6.61 18.07
C LEU A 98 4.83 -6.95 19.52
N GLN A 99 5.31 -8.15 19.78
CA GLN A 99 5.85 -8.55 21.09
C GLN A 99 7.33 -8.18 21.27
N VAL A 100 8.03 -7.77 20.20
CA VAL A 100 9.46 -7.46 20.28
C VAL A 100 9.69 -6.16 21.08
N PRO A 101 10.49 -6.19 22.16
CA PRO A 101 10.84 -5.00 22.93
C PRO A 101 11.55 -3.96 22.08
N THR A 102 11.18 -2.72 22.32
CA THR A 102 11.62 -1.53 21.58
C THR A 102 12.49 -0.60 22.42
N ASN A 103 12.75 -0.98 23.67
CA ASN A 103 13.62 -0.26 24.60
C ASN A 103 15.08 -0.16 24.11
N ASN A 104 15.47 -0.96 23.12
CA ASN A 104 16.77 -0.91 22.46
C ASN A 104 16.58 -1.04 20.94
N GLU A 105 16.85 0.06 20.23
CA GLU A 105 16.68 0.16 18.77
C GLU A 105 17.51 -0.87 18.00
N ASP A 106 18.80 -1.02 18.32
CA ASP A 106 19.68 -1.99 17.65
C ASP A 106 19.20 -3.42 17.86
N GLN A 107 18.77 -3.76 19.08
CA GLN A 107 18.23 -5.08 19.38
C GLN A 107 16.90 -5.34 18.64
N TYR A 108 16.03 -4.34 18.56
CA TYR A 108 14.77 -4.42 17.80
C TYR A 108 15.05 -4.66 16.32
N ILE A 109 15.89 -3.80 15.72
CA ILE A 109 16.27 -3.88 14.30
C ILE A 109 16.88 -5.24 13.99
N THR A 110 17.89 -5.64 14.75
CA THR A 110 18.57 -6.91 14.51
C THR A 110 17.65 -8.11 14.76
N THR A 111 16.55 -7.98 15.51
CA THR A 111 15.54 -9.03 15.67
C THR A 111 14.63 -9.14 14.46
N ILE A 112 14.11 -8.01 13.97
CA ILE A 112 13.10 -7.97 12.90
C ILE A 112 13.72 -8.10 11.50
N GLU A 113 14.80 -7.41 11.20
CA GLU A 113 15.38 -7.35 9.84
C GLU A 113 15.70 -8.74 9.26
N PRO A 114 16.29 -9.70 10.02
CA PRO A 114 16.56 -11.04 9.50
C PRO A 114 15.30 -11.82 9.10
N LEU A 115 14.12 -11.48 9.63
CA LEU A 115 12.87 -12.09 9.19
C LEU A 115 12.61 -11.77 7.72
N PHE A 116 12.86 -10.54 7.27
CA PHE A 116 12.68 -10.16 5.85
C PHE A 116 13.66 -10.92 4.94
N LEU A 117 14.90 -11.14 5.38
CA LEU A 117 15.93 -11.77 4.55
C LEU A 117 15.72 -13.29 4.38
N ALA A 118 15.13 -13.95 5.38
CA ALA A 118 14.94 -15.40 5.38
C ALA A 118 13.50 -15.84 5.08
N ALA A 119 12.56 -14.90 4.97
CA ALA A 119 11.14 -15.18 4.88
C ALA A 119 10.73 -15.87 3.57
N GLU A 120 9.79 -16.81 3.68
CA GLU A 120 9.03 -17.28 2.52
C GLU A 120 7.98 -16.25 2.07
N MET A 121 7.31 -16.50 0.95
CA MET A 121 6.40 -15.55 0.32
C MET A 121 5.30 -15.01 1.26
N ASN A 122 4.59 -15.85 2.03
CA ASN A 122 3.51 -15.39 2.92
C ASN A 122 4.04 -14.68 4.17
N GLU A 123 5.23 -15.08 4.64
CA GLU A 123 5.97 -14.36 5.67
C GLU A 123 6.33 -12.95 5.20
N LEU A 124 6.90 -12.82 3.99
CA LEU A 124 7.21 -11.53 3.38
C LEU A 124 5.96 -10.66 3.23
N VAL A 125 4.86 -11.22 2.72
CA VAL A 125 3.59 -10.49 2.62
C VAL A 125 3.14 -9.96 3.98
N THR A 126 3.32 -10.74 5.05
CA THR A 126 2.99 -10.30 6.42
C THR A 126 3.90 -9.19 6.89
N LEU A 127 5.22 -9.36 6.72
CA LEU A 127 6.24 -8.41 7.14
C LEU A 127 6.08 -7.05 6.44
N TYR A 128 5.85 -7.04 5.12
CA TYR A 128 5.63 -5.80 4.37
C TYR A 128 4.33 -5.10 4.74
N ARG A 129 3.25 -5.85 4.99
CA ARG A 129 2.00 -5.26 5.52
C ARG A 129 2.15 -4.73 6.94
N ALA A 130 3.07 -5.28 7.71
CA ALA A 130 3.35 -4.83 9.07
C ALA A 130 4.27 -3.60 9.13
N LEU A 131 4.83 -3.12 8.02
CA LEU A 131 5.71 -1.93 7.99
C LEU A 131 5.15 -0.70 8.75
N PRO A 132 3.86 -0.31 8.61
CA PRO A 132 3.28 0.80 9.38
C PRO A 132 3.28 0.58 10.90
N LEU A 133 3.39 -0.68 11.32
CA LEU A 133 3.32 -1.12 12.72
C LEU A 133 4.70 -1.32 13.35
N LEU A 134 5.79 -1.27 12.58
CA LEU A 134 7.13 -1.48 13.10
C LEU A 134 7.63 -0.22 13.80
N ALA A 135 8.40 -0.42 14.88
CA ALA A 135 9.07 0.68 15.55
C ALA A 135 10.21 1.24 14.69
N PHE A 136 10.62 2.48 14.95
CA PHE A 136 11.72 3.17 14.26
C PHE A 136 11.48 3.23 12.74
N PRO A 137 10.34 3.79 12.30
CA PRO A 137 9.86 3.57 10.95
C PRO A 137 10.81 4.05 9.86
N SER A 138 11.59 5.12 10.08
CA SER A 138 12.59 5.59 9.11
C SER A 138 13.64 4.53 8.73
N HIS A 139 13.89 3.55 9.60
CA HIS A 139 14.87 2.48 9.36
C HIS A 139 14.45 1.55 8.21
N TRP A 140 13.16 1.29 8.00
CA TRP A 140 12.69 0.23 7.08
C TRP A 140 12.60 0.66 5.61
N THR A 141 13.11 1.85 5.27
CA THR A 141 13.00 2.41 3.91
C THR A 141 13.80 1.62 2.87
N HIS A 142 14.94 1.02 3.24
CA HIS A 142 15.71 0.14 2.35
C HIS A 142 14.97 -1.17 2.07
N LEU A 143 14.42 -1.83 3.10
CA LEU A 143 13.61 -3.04 2.93
C LEU A 143 12.37 -2.78 2.08
N THR A 144 11.72 -1.63 2.28
CA THR A 144 10.59 -1.21 1.43
C THR A 144 11.01 -1.10 -0.03
N SER A 145 12.20 -0.53 -0.29
CA SER A 145 12.79 -0.44 -1.63
C SER A 145 13.14 -1.80 -2.24
N GLU A 146 13.56 -2.78 -1.44
CA GLU A 146 13.73 -4.18 -1.87
C GLU A 146 12.36 -4.82 -2.22
N GLY A 147 11.35 -4.61 -1.38
CA GLY A 147 9.99 -5.11 -1.61
C GLY A 147 9.37 -4.60 -2.91
N ILE A 148 9.58 -3.33 -3.25
CA ILE A 148 9.17 -2.73 -4.54
C ILE A 148 9.86 -3.42 -5.73
N ARG A 149 11.14 -3.77 -5.58
CA ARG A 149 11.95 -4.44 -6.62
C ARG A 149 11.66 -5.93 -6.76
N SER A 150 10.99 -6.55 -5.80
CA SER A 150 10.58 -7.95 -5.86
C SER A 150 9.78 -8.24 -7.14
N ASN A 151 9.95 -9.42 -7.72
CA ASN A 151 9.14 -9.91 -8.84
C ASN A 151 7.93 -10.73 -8.38
N ILE A 152 7.72 -10.86 -7.07
CA ILE A 152 6.60 -11.61 -6.50
C ILE A 152 5.39 -10.68 -6.38
N ALA A 153 4.35 -10.94 -7.17
CA ALA A 153 3.18 -10.06 -7.28
C ALA A 153 2.53 -9.75 -5.91
N SER A 154 2.37 -10.77 -5.05
CA SER A 154 1.77 -10.61 -3.72
C SER A 154 2.62 -9.78 -2.75
N VAL A 155 3.95 -9.84 -2.90
CA VAL A 155 4.88 -9.01 -2.11
C VAL A 155 4.79 -7.56 -2.58
N GLN A 156 4.75 -7.31 -3.89
CA GLN A 156 4.52 -5.96 -4.42
C GLN A 156 3.18 -5.41 -3.91
N ASP A 157 2.10 -6.20 -3.93
CA ASP A 157 0.79 -5.77 -3.43
C ASP A 157 0.85 -5.39 -1.94
N ALA A 158 1.55 -6.20 -1.13
CA ALA A 158 1.73 -5.94 0.30
C ALA A 158 2.47 -4.64 0.60
N VAL A 159 3.40 -4.25 -0.27
CA VAL A 159 4.17 -3.01 -0.13
C VAL A 159 3.41 -1.80 -0.68
N MET A 160 2.77 -1.94 -1.83
CA MET A 160 2.24 -0.81 -2.61
C MET A 160 0.80 -0.46 -2.24
N LEU A 161 -0.05 -1.47 -2.03
CA LEU A 161 -1.50 -1.28 -1.99
C LEU A 161 -1.97 -1.25 -0.55
N GLN A 162 -2.77 -0.24 -0.22
CA GLN A 162 -3.39 -0.06 1.09
C GLN A 162 -2.38 -0.11 2.24
N ASN A 163 -1.16 0.32 1.95
CA ASN A 163 -0.06 0.40 2.89
C ASN A 163 0.30 1.89 3.04
N PRO A 164 0.12 2.50 4.23
CA PRO A 164 0.42 3.92 4.43
C PRO A 164 1.91 4.21 4.58
N TYR A 165 2.74 3.18 4.79
CA TYR A 165 4.16 3.34 5.06
C TYR A 165 4.92 4.02 3.90
N PRO A 166 4.78 3.61 2.62
CA PRO A 166 5.54 4.23 1.54
C PRO A 166 5.30 5.74 1.38
N ALA A 167 4.05 6.19 1.50
CA ALA A 167 3.70 7.60 1.39
C ALA A 167 4.25 8.45 2.54
N SER A 168 4.46 7.83 3.70
CA SER A 168 4.98 8.53 4.89
C SER A 168 6.51 8.60 4.91
N TYR A 169 7.20 7.57 4.42
CA TYR A 169 8.64 7.40 4.67
C TYR A 169 9.53 7.36 3.43
N LEU A 170 9.03 7.00 2.24
CA LEU A 170 9.87 7.03 1.05
C LEU A 170 10.19 8.47 0.67
N ASN A 171 11.43 8.72 0.27
CA ASN A 171 11.78 9.95 -0.43
C ASN A 171 11.10 9.99 -1.81
N GLU A 172 11.14 11.16 -2.46
CA GLU A 172 10.47 11.38 -3.76
C GLU A 172 10.92 10.36 -4.83
N ASN A 173 12.22 10.09 -4.95
CA ASN A 173 12.72 9.17 -5.96
C ASN A 173 12.20 7.73 -5.75
N ALA A 174 12.30 7.20 -4.52
CA ALA A 174 11.82 5.85 -4.21
C ALA A 174 10.29 5.74 -4.36
N TRP A 175 9.56 6.81 -4.03
CA TRP A 175 8.12 6.89 -4.28
C TRP A 175 7.78 6.87 -5.77
N ASN A 176 8.48 7.66 -6.59
CA ASN A 176 8.27 7.68 -8.03
C ASN A 176 8.54 6.30 -8.65
N GLN A 177 9.56 5.59 -8.17
CA GLN A 177 9.85 4.21 -8.58
C GLN A 177 8.76 3.23 -8.16
N LEU A 178 8.18 3.38 -6.95
CA LEU A 178 7.03 2.58 -6.51
C LEU A 178 5.86 2.76 -7.48
N VAL A 179 5.47 4.00 -7.76
CA VAL A 179 4.31 4.31 -8.60
C VAL A 179 4.53 3.86 -10.05
N LEU A 180 5.71 4.11 -10.61
CA LEU A 180 6.07 3.65 -11.95
C LEU A 180 6.02 2.12 -12.05
N LYS A 181 6.56 1.41 -11.05
CA LYS A 181 6.52 -0.06 -11.00
C LYS A 181 5.08 -0.56 -10.89
N ALA A 182 4.24 0.09 -10.09
CA ALA A 182 2.84 -0.26 -9.93
C ALA A 182 2.07 -0.14 -11.26
N ILE A 183 2.25 0.96 -12.00
CA ILE A 183 1.67 1.15 -13.34
C ILE A 183 2.20 0.10 -14.32
N PHE A 184 3.52 -0.12 -14.35
CA PHE A 184 4.14 -1.10 -15.26
C PHE A 184 3.66 -2.54 -15.01
N THR A 185 3.32 -2.86 -13.77
CA THR A 185 2.81 -4.19 -13.36
C THR A 185 1.29 -4.25 -13.27
N ASN A 186 0.58 -3.27 -13.83
CA ASN A 186 -0.89 -3.16 -13.87
C ASN A 186 -1.55 -3.32 -12.48
N LYS A 187 -0.96 -2.72 -11.45
CA LYS A 187 -1.54 -2.70 -10.11
C LYS A 187 -2.70 -1.71 -10.06
N PRO A 188 -3.71 -1.93 -9.19
CA PRO A 188 -4.78 -0.96 -8.97
C PRO A 188 -4.24 0.28 -8.23
N VAL A 189 -3.59 1.19 -8.94
CA VAL A 189 -2.86 2.33 -8.35
C VAL A 189 -3.74 3.24 -7.50
N HIS A 190 -5.06 3.28 -7.75
CA HIS A 190 -6.02 4.00 -6.91
C HIS A 190 -6.07 3.52 -5.46
N GLN A 191 -5.53 2.33 -5.15
CA GLN A 191 -5.41 1.80 -3.80
C GLN A 191 -4.07 2.13 -3.12
N ILE A 192 -3.15 2.80 -3.83
CA ILE A 192 -1.91 3.31 -3.23
C ILE A 192 -2.30 4.51 -2.35
N ILE A 193 -2.05 4.39 -1.04
CA ILE A 193 -2.33 5.47 -0.09
C ILE A 193 -1.37 6.61 -0.35
N GLY A 194 -1.85 7.86 -0.37
CA GLY A 194 -1.04 9.05 -0.61
C GLY A 194 -0.77 9.35 -2.09
N LEU A 195 -1.45 8.66 -3.03
CA LEU A 195 -1.18 8.78 -4.47
C LEU A 195 -1.26 10.22 -4.97
N ASP A 196 -2.34 10.93 -4.62
CA ASP A 196 -2.59 12.29 -5.11
C ASP A 196 -1.72 13.31 -4.36
N GLU A 197 -1.60 13.16 -3.04
CA GLU A 197 -0.85 14.06 -2.16
C GLU A 197 0.65 14.07 -2.50
N ARG A 198 1.16 12.96 -3.02
CA ARG A 198 2.57 12.77 -3.38
C ARG A 198 2.82 12.87 -4.88
N ALA A 199 1.81 13.23 -5.68
CA ALA A 199 2.00 13.52 -7.09
C ALA A 199 3.00 14.68 -7.25
N ASN A 200 3.91 14.56 -8.21
CA ASN A 200 4.97 15.55 -8.42
C ASN A 200 5.34 15.67 -9.90
N ALA A 201 5.93 16.81 -10.28
CA ALA A 201 6.26 17.11 -11.67
C ALA A 201 7.26 16.11 -12.27
N SER A 202 8.22 15.62 -11.48
CA SER A 202 9.20 14.61 -11.92
C SER A 202 8.49 13.30 -12.30
N LEU A 203 7.55 12.84 -11.47
CA LEU A 203 6.74 11.66 -11.74
C LEU A 203 5.85 11.86 -12.98
N ALA A 204 5.18 13.00 -13.10
CA ALA A 204 4.34 13.31 -14.25
C ALA A 204 5.12 13.27 -15.57
N LEU A 205 6.35 13.80 -15.60
CA LEU A 205 7.22 13.74 -16.76
C LEU A 205 7.56 12.30 -17.14
N VAL A 206 8.03 11.49 -16.18
CA VAL A 206 8.39 10.09 -16.42
C VAL A 206 7.18 9.27 -16.91
N LEU A 207 5.99 9.58 -16.41
CA LEU A 207 4.75 8.93 -16.83
C LEU A 207 4.32 9.34 -18.25
N SER A 208 4.50 10.60 -18.62
CA SER A 208 4.33 11.05 -20.02
C SER A 208 5.29 10.33 -20.96
N ASP A 209 6.57 10.22 -20.61
CA ASP A 209 7.57 9.50 -21.41
C ASP A 209 7.19 8.02 -21.57
N TYR A 210 6.77 7.37 -20.48
CA TYR A 210 6.26 6.00 -20.51
C TYR A 210 5.03 5.86 -21.43
N ALA A 211 4.09 6.81 -21.42
CA ALA A 211 2.94 6.79 -22.31
C ALA A 211 3.35 6.86 -23.79
N HIS A 212 4.34 7.70 -24.13
CA HIS A 212 4.91 7.77 -25.48
C HIS A 212 5.54 6.45 -25.91
N GLU A 213 6.34 5.81 -25.05
CA GLU A 213 6.93 4.49 -25.33
C GLU A 213 5.86 3.43 -25.60
N ARG A 214 4.77 3.43 -24.82
CA ARG A 214 3.64 2.51 -24.99
C ARG A 214 2.92 2.74 -26.32
N TRP A 215 2.61 3.99 -26.66
CA TRP A 215 1.95 4.33 -27.92
C TRP A 215 2.83 4.02 -29.13
N ALA A 216 4.13 4.29 -29.08
CA ALA A 216 5.07 3.92 -30.14
C ALA A 216 5.12 2.40 -30.37
N ALA A 217 4.91 1.61 -29.32
CA ALA A 217 4.80 0.16 -29.40
C ALA A 217 3.39 -0.36 -29.74
N GLY A 218 2.41 0.52 -30.04
CA GLY A 218 1.03 0.13 -30.32
C GLY A 218 0.28 -0.46 -29.12
N ARG A 219 0.72 -0.15 -27.89
CA ARG A 219 0.13 -0.66 -26.65
C ARG A 219 -0.72 0.41 -25.97
N THR A 220 -1.70 -0.05 -25.20
CA THR A 220 -2.55 0.82 -24.35
C THR A 220 -1.77 1.36 -23.16
N VAL A 221 -2.24 2.50 -22.64
CA VAL A 221 -1.75 3.18 -21.43
C VAL A 221 -2.84 3.08 -20.36
N ASP A 222 -2.46 2.78 -19.13
CA ASP A 222 -3.40 2.76 -18.01
C ASP A 222 -4.01 4.16 -17.83
N PRO A 223 -5.35 4.33 -17.93
CA PRO A 223 -5.99 5.64 -17.76
C PRO A 223 -5.71 6.30 -16.40
N MET A 224 -5.43 5.52 -15.35
CA MET A 224 -5.09 6.06 -14.03
C MET A 224 -3.75 6.81 -14.02
N LEU A 225 -2.90 6.60 -15.02
CA LEU A 225 -1.66 7.37 -15.18
C LEU A 225 -1.94 8.88 -15.21
N TRP A 226 -3.03 9.29 -15.89
CA TRP A 226 -3.38 10.70 -16.06
C TRP A 226 -3.81 11.39 -14.77
N ARG A 227 -4.16 10.63 -13.72
CA ARG A 227 -4.42 11.16 -12.37
C ARG A 227 -3.20 11.88 -11.80
N LEU A 228 -2.02 11.34 -12.07
CA LEU A 228 -0.74 11.87 -11.58
C LEU A 228 -0.16 12.95 -12.51
N VAL A 229 -0.56 12.97 -13.78
CA VAL A 229 -0.12 13.99 -14.75
C VAL A 229 -0.98 15.24 -14.67
N GLY A 230 -2.28 15.10 -14.37
CA GLY A 230 -3.27 16.19 -14.35
C GLY A 230 -2.80 17.48 -13.66
N PRO A 231 -2.37 17.43 -12.39
CA PRO A 231 -1.91 18.62 -11.67
C PRO A 231 -0.70 19.32 -12.31
N PHE A 232 0.03 18.66 -13.19
CA PHE A 232 1.27 19.14 -13.83
C PHE A 232 1.13 19.33 -15.34
N ILE A 233 -0.10 19.38 -15.87
CA ILE A 233 -0.34 19.70 -17.27
C ILE A 233 0.23 21.08 -17.60
N ASN A 234 0.92 21.18 -18.73
CA ASN A 234 1.53 22.39 -19.27
C ASN A 234 1.54 22.32 -20.81
N GLU A 235 2.15 23.31 -21.47
CA GLU A 235 2.22 23.37 -22.92
C GLU A 235 2.79 22.10 -23.58
N LYS A 236 3.78 21.45 -22.96
CA LYS A 236 4.49 20.32 -23.56
C LYS A 236 3.67 19.03 -23.58
N ASN A 237 2.89 18.77 -22.53
CA ASN A 237 2.12 17.53 -22.38
C ASN A 237 0.61 17.70 -22.64
N LEU A 238 0.11 18.93 -22.86
CA LEU A 238 -1.27 19.15 -23.31
C LEU A 238 -1.65 18.36 -24.58
N PRO A 239 -0.77 18.19 -25.59
CA PRO A 239 -1.07 17.35 -26.75
C PRO A 239 -1.39 15.90 -26.39
N ASP A 240 -0.73 15.34 -25.37
CA ASP A 240 -0.98 13.98 -24.90
C ASP A 240 -2.39 13.86 -24.32
N ILE A 241 -2.79 14.83 -23.49
CA ILE A 241 -4.13 14.90 -22.90
C ILE A 241 -5.20 15.06 -23.99
N THR A 242 -4.91 15.88 -25.01
CA THR A 242 -5.81 16.08 -26.15
C THR A 242 -6.03 14.79 -26.92
N ARG A 243 -4.95 14.04 -27.18
CA ARG A 243 -5.01 12.72 -27.82
C ARG A 243 -5.91 11.75 -27.03
N VAL A 244 -5.73 11.69 -25.71
CA VAL A 244 -6.49 10.77 -24.84
C VAL A 244 -7.96 11.18 -24.74
N LEU A 245 -8.26 12.48 -24.70
CA LEU A 245 -9.64 12.98 -24.67
C LEU A 245 -10.43 12.68 -25.96
N GLN A 246 -9.71 12.44 -27.06
CA GLN A 246 -10.25 12.06 -28.37
C GLN A 246 -10.19 10.55 -28.64
N ALA A 247 -9.71 9.74 -27.68
CA ALA A 247 -9.64 8.29 -27.84
C ALA A 247 -11.03 7.67 -28.02
N GLU A 248 -11.12 6.54 -28.71
CA GLU A 248 -12.40 5.82 -28.85
C GLU A 248 -12.89 5.22 -27.51
N ASN A 249 -11.95 4.92 -26.61
CA ASN A 249 -12.24 4.35 -25.30
C ASN A 249 -12.79 5.41 -24.34
N ASN A 250 -14.04 5.23 -23.88
CA ASN A 250 -14.68 6.15 -22.94
C ASN A 250 -13.90 6.33 -21.63
N VAL A 251 -13.27 5.27 -21.11
CA VAL A 251 -12.51 5.34 -19.84
C VAL A 251 -11.26 6.21 -19.99
N GLU A 252 -10.59 6.14 -21.14
CA GLU A 252 -9.46 7.01 -21.46
C GLU A 252 -9.91 8.48 -21.53
N ARG A 253 -11.00 8.76 -22.25
CA ARG A 253 -11.56 10.12 -22.36
C ARG A 253 -11.94 10.70 -21.00
N GLU A 254 -12.57 9.89 -20.16
CA GLU A 254 -12.97 10.24 -18.79
C GLU A 254 -11.76 10.57 -17.91
N ALA A 255 -10.69 9.77 -17.99
CA ALA A 255 -9.44 10.06 -17.29
C ALA A 255 -8.79 11.37 -17.77
N ALA A 256 -8.78 11.64 -19.08
CA ALA A 256 -8.26 12.90 -19.61
C ALA A 256 -9.10 14.11 -19.14
N ALA A 257 -10.43 13.98 -19.09
CA ALA A 257 -11.31 15.02 -18.59
C ALA A 257 -11.03 15.33 -17.11
N LEU A 258 -10.85 14.31 -16.27
CA LEU A 258 -10.46 14.47 -14.87
C LEU A 258 -9.06 15.09 -14.71
N ALA A 259 -8.11 14.71 -15.56
CA ALA A 259 -6.77 15.29 -15.56
C ALA A 259 -6.81 16.79 -15.89
N CYS A 260 -7.57 17.19 -16.91
CA CYS A 260 -7.82 18.60 -17.23
C CYS A 260 -8.48 19.36 -16.06
N ALA A 261 -9.44 18.71 -15.39
CA ALA A 261 -10.11 19.29 -14.23
C ALA A 261 -9.18 19.50 -13.02
N ALA A 262 -8.14 18.68 -12.87
CA ALA A 262 -7.14 18.80 -11.82
C ALA A 262 -6.02 19.80 -12.13
N ALA A 263 -5.84 20.20 -13.40
CA ALA A 263 -4.75 21.09 -13.81
C ALA A 263 -4.96 22.55 -13.42
N ASP A 264 -3.91 23.24 -12.97
CA ASP A 264 -3.88 24.71 -12.80
C ASP A 264 -3.51 25.45 -14.10
N TYR A 265 -3.61 24.78 -15.25
CA TYR A 265 -3.26 25.31 -16.57
C TYR A 265 -4.52 25.71 -17.35
N PRO A 266 -4.75 27.01 -17.65
CA PRO A 266 -6.00 27.46 -18.28
C PRO A 266 -6.36 26.78 -19.61
N PRO A 267 -5.40 26.49 -20.52
CA PRO A 267 -5.72 25.74 -21.74
C PRO A 267 -6.29 24.33 -21.48
N ALA A 268 -5.91 23.66 -20.39
CA ALA A 268 -6.50 22.38 -20.01
C ALA A 268 -7.96 22.54 -19.55
N LYS A 269 -8.28 23.62 -18.83
CA LYS A 269 -9.67 23.95 -18.46
C LYS A 269 -10.53 24.22 -19.70
N THR A 270 -10.00 24.97 -20.67
CA THR A 270 -10.68 25.21 -21.95
C THR A 270 -10.93 23.90 -22.69
N LEU A 271 -9.94 23.01 -22.75
CA LEU A 271 -10.07 21.70 -23.38
C LEU A 271 -11.18 20.85 -22.72
N LEU A 272 -11.28 20.86 -21.38
CA LEU A 272 -12.38 20.22 -20.67
C LEU A 272 -13.74 20.82 -21.03
N GLN A 273 -13.87 22.14 -21.06
CA GLN A 273 -15.14 22.84 -21.38
C GLN A 273 -15.59 22.60 -22.82
N GLN A 274 -14.67 22.34 -23.73
CA GLN A 274 -14.98 21.94 -25.12
C GLN A 274 -15.41 20.47 -25.24
N SER A 275 -15.20 19.66 -24.20
CA SER A 275 -15.65 18.28 -24.14
C SER A 275 -17.11 18.17 -23.70
N ASN A 276 -17.75 17.03 -23.98
CA ASN A 276 -19.07 16.71 -23.44
C ASN A 276 -19.02 16.14 -22.00
N LEU A 277 -17.87 16.19 -21.32
CA LEU A 277 -17.65 15.60 -20.00
C LEU A 277 -17.54 16.63 -18.87
N ALA A 278 -17.45 17.94 -19.17
CA ALA A 278 -17.28 18.99 -18.17
C ALA A 278 -18.34 18.94 -17.06
N GLN A 279 -19.62 18.86 -17.43
CA GLN A 279 -20.73 18.80 -16.48
C GLN A 279 -20.67 17.55 -15.59
N ALA A 280 -20.22 16.41 -16.13
CA ALA A 280 -20.10 15.17 -15.37
C ALA A 280 -18.99 15.24 -14.31
N VAL A 281 -17.90 15.97 -14.60
CA VAL A 281 -16.84 16.24 -13.62
C VAL A 281 -17.33 17.22 -12.56
N GLU A 282 -17.95 18.34 -12.97
CA GLU A 282 -18.40 19.40 -12.06
C GLU A 282 -19.45 18.92 -11.06
N ASN A 283 -20.37 18.03 -11.48
CA ASN A 283 -21.40 17.48 -10.60
C ASN A 283 -20.95 16.24 -9.81
N GLY A 284 -19.70 15.79 -9.97
CA GLY A 284 -19.13 14.63 -9.28
C GLY A 284 -19.65 13.27 -9.75
N SER A 285 -20.41 13.19 -10.85
CA SER A 285 -20.82 11.90 -11.42
C SER A 285 -19.67 11.17 -12.14
N LEU A 286 -18.64 11.91 -12.55
CA LEU A 286 -17.37 11.40 -13.03
C LEU A 286 -16.26 11.74 -12.02
N THR A 287 -15.63 10.71 -11.48
CA THR A 287 -14.50 10.78 -10.53
C THR A 287 -13.44 9.74 -10.84
N TRP A 288 -12.26 9.86 -10.24
CA TRP A 288 -11.23 8.82 -10.34
C TRP A 288 -11.71 7.46 -9.81
N ASN A 289 -12.61 7.43 -8.83
CA ASN A 289 -13.21 6.18 -8.33
C ASN A 289 -14.12 5.53 -9.39
N THR A 290 -14.91 6.33 -10.10
CA THR A 290 -15.76 5.79 -11.18
C THR A 290 -14.92 5.27 -12.35
N VAL A 291 -13.79 5.93 -12.66
CA VAL A 291 -12.83 5.43 -13.66
C VAL A 291 -12.21 4.12 -13.18
N ALA A 292 -11.69 4.09 -11.96
CA ALA A 292 -11.07 2.89 -11.36
C ALA A 292 -12.01 1.67 -11.35
N SER A 293 -13.29 1.85 -11.05
CA SER A 293 -14.28 0.76 -11.05
C SER A 293 -14.55 0.12 -12.42
N ARG A 294 -14.15 0.78 -13.51
CA ARG A 294 -14.35 0.33 -14.90
C ARG A 294 -13.09 -0.25 -15.53
N LEU A 295 -11.97 -0.29 -14.79
CA LEU A 295 -10.68 -0.85 -15.23
C LEU A 295 -10.53 -2.35 -14.92
N ILE A 296 -11.65 -3.04 -14.64
CA ILE A 296 -11.69 -4.47 -14.30
C ILE A 296 -11.54 -5.33 -15.56
#